data_AF-A0A961KEK5-F1
#
_entry.id   AF-A0A961KEK5-F1
#
_cell.length_a   1.000
_cell.length_b   1.000
_cell.length_c   1.000
_cell.angle_alpha   90.00
_cell.angle_beta   90.00
_cell.angle_gamma   90.00
#
_symmetry.space_group_name_H-M   'P 1'
#
loop_
_entity.id
_entity.type
_entity.pdbx_description
1 polymer ?
#
loop_
_entity_poly.entity_id
_entity_poly.type
_entity_poly.pdbx_seq_one_letter_code
_entity_poly.pdbx_strand_id
1 'polypeptide(L)'
;MHRRSFLTALAACATTAGTLASPALAEGLNHRLTGDPRPVRLRIAGVHVTLGALVVQDRHRAFGTHWTGGAPAYEEDRADLSGTPVIGGLFRATFRNRWMAGLPLGTVTLAGTTLVATVDEAARLAGVRAVLGAGMVSWDLPAPLLPVTRVADGAPAGAVRIGRDGRLLIALPQAQPAP
;
A
#
# COMPACT_ATOMS: atom_id res chain seq x y z
N MET A 1 63.42 -10.99 -7.77
CA MET A 1 63.07 -11.98 -6.72
C MET A 1 63.42 -11.40 -5.37
N HIS A 2 62.44 -11.00 -4.56
CA HIS A 2 62.67 -10.71 -3.14
C HIS A 2 61.47 -11.17 -2.32
N ARG A 3 61.60 -12.39 -1.79
CA ARG A 3 60.80 -12.91 -0.68
C ARG A 3 61.35 -12.31 0.60
N ARG A 4 60.48 -11.70 1.41
CA ARG A 4 60.73 -11.50 2.83
C ARG A 4 59.49 -11.93 3.59
N SER A 5 59.62 -13.12 4.17
CA SER A 5 58.74 -13.69 5.17
C SER A 5 58.99 -12.97 6.50
N PHE A 6 57.95 -12.64 7.24
CA PHE A 6 58.01 -12.51 8.70
C PHE A 6 56.70 -13.05 9.29
N LEU A 7 56.85 -14.13 10.06
CA LEU A 7 55.85 -14.80 10.88
C LEU A 7 56.27 -14.59 12.34
N THR A 8 55.42 -13.98 13.14
CA THR A 8 55.47 -13.94 14.62
C THR A 8 54.18 -13.21 15.05
N ALA A 9 53.38 -13.63 16.04
CA ALA A 9 53.28 -14.83 16.85
C ALA A 9 51.89 -14.81 17.51
N LEU A 10 51.47 -15.97 18.04
CA LEU A 10 50.34 -16.16 18.93
C LEU A 10 50.29 -15.15 20.08
N ALA A 11 49.06 -14.73 20.43
CA ALA A 11 48.67 -14.52 21.81
C ALA A 11 47.22 -14.98 22.01
N ALA A 12 47.07 -16.10 22.71
CA ALA A 12 45.82 -16.54 23.32
C ALA A 12 45.65 -15.81 24.66
N CYS A 13 44.46 -15.26 24.90
CA CYS A 13 43.88 -14.95 26.21
C CYS A 13 42.36 -14.83 25.96
N ALA A 14 41.55 -15.79 26.35
CA ALA A 14 41.03 -16.05 27.70
C ALA A 14 39.55 -15.66 27.74
N THR A 15 38.75 -16.68 28.01
CA THR A 15 37.31 -16.67 28.28
C THR A 15 36.94 -15.72 29.41
N THR A 16 36.00 -14.81 29.15
CA THR A 16 35.08 -14.29 30.17
C THR A 16 33.67 -14.29 29.59
N ALA A 17 32.86 -15.21 30.11
CA ALA A 17 31.41 -15.08 30.07
C ALA A 17 31.03 -13.79 30.79
N GLY A 18 30.37 -12.91 30.06
CA GLY A 18 29.87 -11.63 30.56
C GLY A 18 28.78 -11.17 29.62
N THR A 19 27.58 -11.70 29.84
CA THR A 19 26.33 -11.20 29.29
C THR A 19 26.16 -9.74 29.70
N LEU A 20 26.70 -8.83 28.91
CA LEU A 20 26.20 -7.47 28.82
C LEU A 20 25.25 -7.45 27.64
N ALA A 21 24.01 -7.84 27.93
CA ALA A 21 22.87 -7.57 27.10
C ALA A 21 22.92 -6.09 26.73
N SER A 22 23.18 -5.79 25.46
CA SER A 22 23.02 -4.45 24.93
C SER A 22 21.56 -4.05 25.12
N PRO A 23 21.23 -2.99 25.87
CA PRO A 23 19.90 -2.39 25.80
C PRO A 23 19.89 -1.50 24.55
N ALA A 24 20.04 -2.13 23.39
CA ALA A 24 20.04 -1.46 22.09
C ALA A 24 19.36 -2.37 21.08
N LEU A 25 18.13 -2.80 21.39
CA LEU A 25 17.19 -3.48 20.47
C LEU A 25 15.85 -3.79 21.18
N ALA A 26 15.31 -2.84 21.95
CA ALA A 26 13.99 -3.03 22.61
C ALA A 26 13.02 -1.86 22.40
N GLU A 27 13.29 -0.96 21.45
CA GLU A 27 12.45 0.20 21.18
C GLU A 27 12.46 0.51 19.67
N GLY A 28 11.94 -0.43 18.89
CA GLY A 28 11.96 -0.33 17.42
C GLY A 28 10.99 -1.27 16.70
N LEU A 29 10.06 -1.89 17.44
CA LEU A 29 8.96 -2.68 16.89
C LEU A 29 7.65 -1.93 17.10
N ASN A 30 7.59 -0.67 16.66
CA ASN A 30 6.30 -0.06 16.32
C ASN A 30 5.70 -0.93 15.22
N HIS A 31 4.58 -1.59 15.53
CA HIS A 31 3.89 -2.52 14.65
C HIS A 31 3.69 -1.91 13.25
N ARG A 32 4.58 -2.30 12.34
CA ARG A 32 4.52 -2.10 10.89
C ARG A 32 3.14 -2.55 10.42
N LEU A 33 2.39 -1.68 9.75
CA LEU A 33 1.02 -1.96 9.30
C LEU A 33 0.97 -3.31 8.55
N THR A 34 0.35 -4.32 9.17
CA THR A 34 0.28 -5.69 8.66
C THR A 34 -1.18 -6.15 8.61
N GLY A 35 -1.97 -5.59 7.69
CA GLY A 35 -3.32 -6.07 7.42
C GLY A 35 -4.37 -5.77 8.49
N ASP A 36 -4.00 -5.09 9.58
CA ASP A 36 -4.97 -4.63 10.58
C ASP A 36 -5.92 -3.59 9.96
N PRO A 37 -7.23 -3.64 10.28
CA PRO A 37 -8.17 -2.62 9.86
C PRO A 37 -7.77 -1.25 10.41
N ARG A 38 -7.55 -0.28 9.53
CA ARG A 38 -7.26 1.11 9.88
C ARG A 38 -8.22 2.06 9.15
N PRO A 39 -8.64 3.16 9.78
CA PRO A 39 -9.34 4.23 9.08
C PRO A 39 -8.55 4.66 7.84
N VAL A 40 -9.25 4.88 6.73
CA VAL A 40 -8.63 5.41 5.51
C VAL A 40 -8.52 6.93 5.65
N ARG A 41 -7.53 7.37 6.43
CA ARG A 41 -7.26 8.78 6.71
C ARG A 41 -6.11 9.26 5.85
N LEU A 42 -6.36 10.35 5.13
CA LEU A 42 -5.41 10.94 4.21
C LEU A 42 -5.25 12.42 4.49
N ARG A 43 -4.05 12.94 4.25
CA ARG A 43 -3.78 14.35 4.10
C ARG A 43 -3.69 14.67 2.61
N ILE A 44 -4.63 15.46 2.11
CA ILE A 44 -4.75 15.84 0.69
C ILE A 44 -4.75 17.37 0.62
N ALA A 45 -3.81 17.96 -0.11
CA ALA A 45 -3.64 19.42 -0.18
C ALA A 45 -3.58 20.10 1.21
N GLY A 46 -2.97 19.43 2.20
CA GLY A 46 -2.86 19.93 3.57
C GLY A 46 -4.07 19.68 4.48
N VAL A 47 -5.19 19.19 3.95
CA VAL A 47 -6.42 18.91 4.70
C VAL A 47 -6.53 17.43 5.06
N HIS A 48 -6.96 17.13 6.29
CA HIS A 48 -7.25 15.77 6.73
C HIS A 48 -8.63 15.33 6.24
N VAL A 49 -8.69 14.20 5.55
CA VAL A 49 -9.91 13.60 5.03
C VAL A 49 -9.97 12.15 5.49
N THR A 50 -11.08 11.77 6.11
CA THR A 50 -11.40 10.35 6.37
C THR A 50 -12.30 9.87 5.25
N LEU A 51 -11.79 8.97 4.42
CA LEU A 51 -12.55 8.37 3.34
C LEU A 51 -13.47 7.28 3.89
N GLY A 52 -14.71 7.24 3.39
CA GLY A 52 -15.71 6.24 3.74
C GLY A 52 -16.31 5.52 2.55
N ALA A 53 -15.99 5.94 1.33
CA ALA A 53 -16.59 5.37 0.12
C ALA A 53 -15.68 5.49 -1.11
N LEU A 54 -15.86 4.54 -2.02
CA LEU A 54 -15.37 4.56 -3.39
C LEU A 54 -16.55 4.29 -4.32
N VAL A 55 -16.75 5.15 -5.30
CA VAL A 55 -17.70 4.99 -6.40
C VAL A 55 -16.92 4.95 -7.70
N VAL A 56 -17.22 3.98 -8.55
CA VAL A 56 -16.67 3.82 -9.89
C VAL A 56 -17.82 3.95 -10.88
N GLN A 57 -17.72 4.86 -11.83
CA GLN A 57 -18.84 5.21 -12.69
C GLN A 57 -18.41 5.51 -14.12
N ASP A 58 -19.36 5.30 -15.03
CA ASP A 58 -19.35 5.78 -16.40
C ASP A 58 -20.55 6.71 -16.62
N ARG A 59 -20.93 6.96 -17.88
CA ARG A 59 -22.08 7.82 -18.22
C ARG A 59 -23.43 7.22 -17.84
N HIS A 60 -23.51 5.91 -17.68
CA HIS A 60 -24.76 5.14 -17.57
C HIS A 60 -24.93 4.44 -16.22
N ARG A 61 -23.84 4.03 -15.58
CA ARG A 61 -23.86 3.16 -14.40
C ARG A 61 -22.82 3.58 -13.38
N ALA A 62 -23.07 3.21 -12.12
CA ALA A 62 -22.12 3.34 -11.04
C ALA A 62 -22.12 2.10 -10.17
N PHE A 63 -20.93 1.75 -9.67
CA PHE A 63 -20.71 0.69 -8.72
C PHE A 63 -19.83 1.23 -7.60
N GLY A 64 -20.13 0.90 -6.35
CA GLY A 64 -19.44 1.46 -5.23
C GLY A 64 -19.34 0.52 -4.05
N THR A 65 -18.52 0.94 -3.10
CA THR A 65 -18.30 0.24 -1.84
C THR A 65 -18.15 1.29 -0.74
N HIS A 66 -18.71 0.99 0.43
CA HIS A 66 -18.74 1.88 1.59
C HIS A 66 -18.14 1.14 2.78
N TRP A 67 -17.44 1.86 3.65
CA TRP A 67 -16.84 1.32 4.86
C TRP A 67 -16.88 2.31 6.01
N THR A 68 -17.07 1.81 7.22
CA THR A 68 -17.15 2.60 8.45
C THR A 68 -16.04 2.27 9.45
N GLY A 69 -15.56 1.02 9.46
CA GLY A 69 -14.54 0.50 10.40
C GLY A 69 -13.10 0.53 9.89
N GLY A 70 -12.86 1.16 8.73
CA GLY A 70 -11.55 1.15 8.07
C GLY A 70 -11.33 -0.06 7.15
N ALA A 71 -10.09 -0.23 6.70
CA ALA A 71 -9.68 -1.25 5.75
C ALA A 71 -8.29 -1.82 6.15
N PRO A 72 -8.01 -3.10 5.89
CA PRO A 72 -6.67 -3.68 6.06
C PRO A 72 -5.60 -2.81 5.40
N ALA A 73 -4.68 -2.30 6.22
CA ALA A 73 -3.62 -1.40 5.78
C ALA A 73 -2.26 -2.09 5.70
N TYR A 74 -1.47 -1.74 4.70
CA TYR A 74 -0.16 -2.31 4.43
C TYR A 74 0.85 -1.20 4.16
N GLU A 75 1.99 -1.29 4.82
CA GLU A 75 3.16 -0.47 4.50
C GLU A 75 3.87 -1.03 3.26
N GLU A 76 4.09 -0.17 2.27
CA GLU A 76 4.64 -0.50 0.95
C GLU A 76 6.18 -0.41 0.90
N ASP A 77 6.82 -0.02 2.00
CA ASP A 77 8.28 0.01 2.21
C ASP A 77 8.88 -1.36 2.60
N ARG A 78 8.10 -2.43 2.58
CA ARG A 78 8.65 -3.78 2.76
C ARG A 78 9.56 -4.07 1.57
N ALA A 79 10.84 -4.32 1.86
CA ALA A 79 11.84 -4.72 0.88
C ALA A 79 11.23 -5.74 -0.10
N ASP A 80 11.23 -5.40 -1.38
CA ASP A 80 10.77 -6.29 -2.43
C ASP A 80 11.75 -7.47 -2.53
N LEU A 81 11.47 -8.54 -1.79
CA LEU A 81 12.24 -9.77 -1.78
C LEU A 81 11.77 -10.74 -2.88
N SER A 82 10.95 -10.29 -3.84
CA SER A 82 10.46 -11.13 -4.96
C SER A 82 11.58 -11.68 -5.85
N GLY A 83 12.77 -11.08 -5.81
CA GLY A 83 13.99 -11.62 -6.44
C GLY A 83 14.70 -12.73 -5.66
N THR A 84 14.23 -13.09 -4.46
CA THR A 84 14.83 -14.15 -3.63
C THR A 84 14.06 -15.47 -3.84
N PRO A 85 14.64 -16.47 -4.53
CA PRO A 85 13.91 -17.64 -5.02
C PRO A 85 13.33 -18.57 -3.93
N VAL A 86 13.70 -18.38 -2.65
CA VAL A 86 13.24 -19.21 -1.52
C VAL A 86 12.15 -18.52 -0.68
N ILE A 87 12.03 -17.18 -0.74
CA ILE A 87 11.18 -16.39 0.18
C ILE A 87 10.20 -15.46 -0.57
N GLY A 88 10.37 -15.25 -1.88
CA GLY A 88 9.55 -14.32 -2.67
C GLY A 88 8.04 -14.60 -2.64
N GLY A 89 7.62 -15.84 -2.38
CA GLY A 89 6.21 -16.23 -2.26
C GLY A 89 5.54 -15.88 -0.92
N LEU A 90 6.31 -15.49 0.11
CA LEU A 90 5.78 -15.12 1.43
C LEU A 90 5.37 -13.63 1.52
N PHE A 91 5.63 -12.85 0.46
CA PHE A 91 5.38 -11.41 0.44
C PHE A 91 4.29 -11.06 -0.58
N ARG A 92 3.27 -10.31 -0.14
CA ARG A 92 2.28 -9.67 -1.01
C ARG A 92 3.01 -8.74 -2.00
N ALA A 93 2.71 -8.84 -3.29
CA ALA A 93 3.19 -7.89 -4.28
C ALA A 93 2.78 -6.46 -3.87
N THR A 94 3.76 -5.55 -3.80
CA THR A 94 3.52 -4.17 -3.38
C THR A 94 2.51 -3.48 -4.30
N PHE A 95 1.73 -2.55 -3.74
CA PHE A 95 0.83 -1.70 -4.49
C PHE A 95 1.56 -1.00 -5.63
N ARG A 96 2.79 -0.52 -5.40
CA ARG A 96 3.61 0.12 -6.44
C ARG A 96 3.87 -0.81 -7.63
N ASN A 97 4.28 -2.05 -7.38
CA ASN A 97 4.52 -3.02 -8.45
C ASN A 97 3.23 -3.37 -9.19
N ARG A 98 2.13 -3.58 -8.45
CA ARG A 98 0.80 -3.85 -9.03
C ARG A 98 0.32 -2.66 -9.88
N TRP A 99 0.55 -1.44 -9.42
CA TRP A 99 0.19 -0.20 -10.11
C TRP A 99 0.96 -0.05 -11.43
N MET A 100 2.28 -0.26 -11.41
CA MET A 100 3.13 -0.19 -12.60
C MET A 100 2.76 -1.24 -13.64
N ALA A 101 2.37 -2.44 -13.21
CA ALA A 101 1.94 -3.53 -14.09
C ALA A 101 0.46 -3.44 -14.53
N GLY A 102 -0.33 -2.57 -13.90
CA GLY A 102 -1.76 -2.42 -14.14
C GLY A 102 -2.10 -1.62 -15.39
N LEU A 103 -3.25 -1.92 -16.00
CA LEU A 103 -3.73 -1.22 -17.19
C LEU A 103 -4.50 0.05 -16.78
N PRO A 104 -4.26 1.20 -17.45
CA PRO A 104 -5.02 2.43 -17.22
C PRO A 104 -6.51 2.23 -17.47
N LEU A 105 -7.35 2.71 -16.54
CA LEU A 105 -8.81 2.68 -16.68
C LEU A 105 -9.44 4.07 -16.65
N GLY A 106 -8.82 5.07 -16.01
CA GLY A 106 -9.40 6.40 -15.92
C GLY A 106 -8.84 7.25 -14.79
N THR A 107 -9.62 8.24 -14.38
CA THR A 107 -9.24 9.26 -13.41
C THR A 107 -10.03 9.15 -12.12
N VAL A 108 -9.51 9.74 -11.03
CA VAL A 108 -10.16 9.75 -9.72
C VAL A 108 -10.27 11.18 -9.22
N THR A 109 -11.46 11.53 -8.75
CA THR A 109 -11.77 12.77 -8.04
C THR A 109 -12.19 12.49 -6.60
N LEU A 110 -12.15 13.51 -5.75
CA LEU A 110 -12.59 13.49 -4.36
C LEU A 110 -13.80 14.40 -4.19
N ALA A 111 -14.95 13.81 -3.88
CA ALA A 111 -16.20 14.50 -3.57
C ALA A 111 -16.53 14.31 -2.08
N GLY A 112 -16.17 15.29 -1.25
CA GLY A 112 -16.30 15.18 0.20
C GLY A 112 -15.42 14.05 0.77
N THR A 113 -16.03 13.00 1.30
CA THR A 113 -15.36 11.81 1.85
C THR A 113 -15.41 10.60 0.91
N THR A 114 -15.86 10.81 -0.34
CA THR A 114 -16.05 9.78 -1.35
C THR A 114 -15.03 9.95 -2.47
N LEU A 115 -14.30 8.88 -2.80
CA LEU A 115 -13.52 8.81 -4.02
C LEU A 115 -14.45 8.46 -5.19
N VAL A 116 -14.37 9.21 -6.27
CA VAL A 116 -15.14 8.98 -7.49
C VAL A 116 -14.17 8.67 -8.62
N ALA A 117 -14.16 7.43 -9.08
CA ALA A 117 -13.39 6.96 -10.22
C ALA A 117 -14.26 6.98 -11.47
N THR A 118 -13.84 7.73 -12.48
CA THR A 118 -14.55 7.82 -13.76
C THR A 118 -13.79 7.01 -14.80
N VAL A 119 -14.48 6.03 -15.39
CA VAL A 119 -13.95 5.04 -16.35
C VAL A 119 -14.88 4.91 -17.56
N ASP A 120 -14.41 4.27 -18.63
CA ASP A 120 -15.21 4.11 -19.85
C ASP A 120 -16.30 3.03 -19.72
N GLU A 121 -16.02 1.92 -19.02
CA GLU A 121 -16.93 0.78 -18.90
C GLU A 121 -17.06 0.28 -17.45
N ALA A 122 -17.82 1.01 -16.62
CA ALA A 122 -17.97 0.69 -15.19
C ALA A 122 -18.68 -0.65 -14.96
N ALA A 123 -19.54 -1.07 -15.89
CA ALA A 123 -20.26 -2.35 -15.81
C ALA A 123 -19.33 -3.57 -15.67
N ARG A 124 -18.12 -3.53 -16.25
CA ARG A 124 -17.14 -4.63 -16.17
C ARG A 124 -16.52 -4.75 -14.78
N LEU A 125 -16.71 -3.76 -13.92
CA LEU A 125 -16.12 -3.70 -12.58
C LEU A 125 -17.11 -4.12 -11.49
N ALA A 126 -18.32 -4.56 -11.86
CA ALA A 126 -19.27 -5.14 -10.93
C ALA A 126 -18.64 -6.34 -10.19
N GLY A 127 -18.73 -6.36 -8.87
CA GLY A 127 -18.15 -7.42 -8.02
C GLY A 127 -16.63 -7.34 -7.82
N VAL A 128 -15.93 -6.43 -8.51
CA VAL A 128 -14.48 -6.27 -8.38
C VAL A 128 -14.13 -5.67 -7.01
N ARG A 129 -13.03 -6.11 -6.41
CA ARG A 129 -12.47 -5.51 -5.19
C ARG A 129 -11.43 -4.45 -5.55
N ALA A 130 -11.32 -3.44 -4.68
CA ALA A 130 -10.44 -2.31 -4.91
C ALA A 130 -9.33 -2.22 -3.85
N VAL A 131 -8.19 -1.65 -4.25
CA VAL A 131 -7.04 -1.36 -3.41
C VAL A 131 -6.69 0.11 -3.62
N LEU A 132 -6.58 0.84 -2.51
CA LEU A 132 -6.23 2.25 -2.49
C LEU A 132 -4.77 2.42 -2.07
N GLY A 133 -3.98 3.17 -2.82
CA GLY A 133 -2.61 3.54 -2.47
C GLY A 133 -2.45 5.05 -2.31
N ALA A 134 -1.79 5.46 -1.22
CA ALA A 134 -1.39 6.84 -0.96
C ALA A 134 -0.04 6.87 -0.25
N GLY A 135 0.93 7.62 -0.80
CA GLY A 135 2.31 7.61 -0.30
C GLY A 135 2.90 6.19 -0.25
N MET A 136 3.31 5.76 0.95
CA MET A 136 3.91 4.46 1.23
C MET A 136 2.93 3.48 1.90
N VAL A 137 1.63 3.72 1.82
CA VAL A 137 0.61 2.83 2.41
C VAL A 137 -0.43 2.47 1.36
N SER A 138 -0.92 1.23 1.42
CA SER A 138 -2.13 0.82 0.73
C SER A 138 -3.18 0.24 1.67
N TRP A 139 -4.44 0.32 1.25
CA TRP A 139 -5.59 -0.26 1.91
C TRP A 139 -6.32 -1.21 0.96
N ASP A 140 -6.56 -2.44 1.39
CA ASP A 140 -7.44 -3.37 0.68
C ASP A 140 -8.89 -3.07 1.08
N LEU A 141 -9.70 -2.50 0.18
CA LEU A 141 -11.05 -2.06 0.54
C LEU A 141 -11.97 -3.27 0.83
N PRO A 142 -12.81 -3.20 1.87
CA PRO A 142 -13.36 -4.40 2.52
C PRO A 142 -14.44 -5.13 1.71
N ALA A 143 -15.19 -4.41 0.88
CA ALA A 143 -16.32 -4.96 0.12
C ALA A 143 -16.14 -4.80 -1.39
N PRO A 144 -16.65 -5.75 -2.20
CA PRO A 144 -16.67 -5.64 -3.65
C PRO A 144 -17.57 -4.48 -4.10
N LEU A 145 -17.38 -4.03 -5.34
CA LEU A 145 -18.17 -2.98 -5.96
C LEU A 145 -19.59 -3.48 -6.28
N LEU A 146 -20.60 -2.86 -5.66
CA LEU A 146 -22.03 -3.17 -5.85
C LEU A 146 -22.73 -2.02 -6.58
N PRO A 147 -23.87 -2.24 -7.27
CA PRO A 147 -24.61 -1.16 -7.91
C PRO A 147 -24.96 -0.03 -6.93
N VAL A 148 -24.68 1.21 -7.32
CA VAL A 148 -25.01 2.42 -6.55
C VAL A 148 -25.48 3.54 -7.48
N THR A 149 -25.98 4.62 -6.89
CA THR A 149 -26.27 5.85 -7.61
C THR A 149 -24.99 6.59 -7.98
N ARG A 150 -24.96 7.21 -9.16
CA ARG A 150 -23.86 8.08 -9.59
C ARG A 150 -23.67 9.24 -8.63
N VAL A 151 -22.42 9.66 -8.46
CA VAL A 151 -22.02 10.78 -7.60
C VAL A 151 -21.40 11.85 -8.48
N ALA A 152 -21.66 13.13 -8.18
CA ALA A 152 -21.01 14.22 -8.88
C ALA A 152 -19.49 14.14 -8.66
N ASP A 153 -18.72 14.40 -9.72
CA ASP A 153 -17.26 14.50 -9.61
C ASP A 153 -16.87 15.66 -8.69
N GLY A 154 -15.72 15.51 -8.03
CA GLY A 154 -15.15 16.52 -7.14
C GLY A 154 -13.79 17.02 -7.62
N ALA A 155 -12.92 17.34 -6.66
CA ALA A 155 -11.57 17.83 -6.95
C ALA A 155 -10.68 16.69 -7.52
N PRO A 156 -9.81 16.93 -8.50
CA PRO A 156 -8.87 15.93 -8.99
C PRO A 156 -8.02 15.35 -7.85
N ALA A 157 -7.98 14.02 -7.72
CA ALA A 157 -7.31 13.35 -6.62
C ALA A 157 -6.30 12.28 -7.08
N GLY A 158 -6.51 11.68 -8.25
CA GLY A 158 -5.59 10.66 -8.74
C GLY A 158 -6.08 9.92 -9.97
N ALA A 159 -5.71 8.64 -10.06
CA ALA A 159 -5.99 7.79 -11.21
C ALA A 159 -6.41 6.39 -10.79
N VAL A 160 -7.06 5.67 -11.71
CA VAL A 160 -7.51 4.30 -11.55
C VAL A 160 -6.91 3.39 -12.62
N ARG A 161 -6.51 2.19 -12.19
CA ARG A 161 -6.00 1.10 -13.03
C ARG A 161 -6.66 -0.22 -12.66
N ILE A 162 -6.61 -1.19 -13.56
CA ILE A 162 -6.91 -2.59 -13.24
C ILE A 162 -5.62 -3.38 -13.11
N GLY A 163 -5.42 -4.04 -11.96
CA GLY A 163 -4.30 -4.93 -11.73
C GLY A 163 -4.43 -6.23 -12.52
N ARG A 164 -3.29 -6.90 -12.77
CA ARG A 164 -3.28 -8.23 -13.39
C ARG A 164 -4.02 -9.30 -12.58
N ASP A 165 -4.19 -9.05 -11.29
CA ASP A 165 -4.95 -9.86 -10.34
C ASP A 165 -6.47 -9.56 -10.38
N GLY A 166 -6.94 -8.76 -11.34
CA GLY A 166 -8.34 -8.42 -11.50
C GLY A 166 -8.89 -7.46 -10.44
N ARG A 167 -8.03 -6.87 -9.60
CA ARG A 167 -8.42 -5.88 -8.60
C ARG A 167 -8.29 -4.47 -9.15
N LEU A 168 -9.22 -3.60 -8.78
CA LEU A 168 -9.13 -2.19 -9.08
C LEU A 168 -8.03 -1.56 -8.22
N LEU A 169 -7.17 -0.75 -8.81
CA LEU A 169 -6.09 -0.04 -8.13
C LEU A 169 -6.38 1.45 -8.22
N ILE A 170 -6.38 2.14 -7.09
CA ILE A 170 -6.58 3.58 -6.98
C ILE A 170 -5.30 4.20 -6.44
N ALA A 171 -4.67 5.10 -7.19
CA ALA A 171 -3.48 5.81 -6.72
C ALA A 171 -3.79 7.28 -6.50
N LEU A 172 -3.46 7.79 -5.32
CA LEU A 172 -3.61 9.18 -4.93
C LEU A 172 -2.21 9.81 -4.72
N PRO A 173 -1.55 10.31 -5.78
CA PRO A 173 -0.14 10.72 -5.72
C PRO A 173 0.10 11.96 -4.83
N GLN A 174 -0.91 12.81 -4.66
CA GLN A 174 -0.85 14.01 -3.81
C GLN A 174 -1.30 13.75 -2.38
N ALA A 175 -1.71 12.52 -2.06
CA ALA A 175 -2.21 12.15 -0.74
C ALA A 175 -1.12 11.48 0.10
N GLN A 176 -1.08 11.80 1.38
CA GLN A 176 -0.25 11.10 2.36
C GLN A 176 -1.14 10.43 3.41
N PRO A 177 -0.76 9.25 3.93
CA PRO A 177 -1.44 8.65 5.08
C PRO A 177 -1.42 9.62 6.26
N ALA A 178 -2.55 9.75 6.94
CA ALA A 178 -2.67 10.54 8.17
C ALA A 178 -2.87 9.60 9.38
N PRO A 179 -2.38 10.01 10.58
CA PRO A 179 -2.47 9.19 11.80
C PRO A 179 -3.91 8.94 12.32
#